data_AF-A0AA38VNS5-F1
#
_entry.id   AF-A0AA38VNS5-F1
#
_cell.length_a   1.000
_cell.length_b   1.000
_cell.length_c   1.000
_cell.angle_alpha   90.00
_cell.angle_beta   90.00
_cell.angle_gamma   90.00
#
_symmetry.space_group_name_H-M   'P 1'
#
loop_
_entity.id
_entity.type
_entity.pdbx_description
1 polymer ?
#
loop_
_entity_poly.entity_id
_entity_poly.type
_entity_poly.pdbx_seq_one_letter_code
_entity_poly.pdbx_strand_id
1 'polypeptide(L)'
;MDILLARAALPEVEYKTVVFKSSLHGGFTDYQGSSDEVNARWEALYNKVAISQNPAEQAARLPNATTPTAWDPEQYMVELDVLHQLHCLNALRKLV
;
A
#
# COMPACT_ATOMS: atom_id res chain seq x y z
N MET A 1 3.30 -5.47 -34.30
CA MET A 1 4.59 -6.00 -34.77
C MET A 1 5.26 -6.45 -33.51
N ASP A 2 5.15 -7.74 -33.22
CA ASP A 2 5.30 -8.23 -31.86
C ASP A 2 6.65 -8.94 -31.76
N ILE A 3 7.54 -8.39 -30.94
CA ILE A 3 8.85 -8.98 -30.67
C ILE A 3 8.67 -9.94 -29.49
N LEU A 4 8.71 -11.24 -29.78
CA LEU A 4 8.73 -12.30 -28.78
C LEU A 4 10.17 -12.60 -28.35
N LEU A 5 10.53 -12.21 -27.13
CA LEU A 5 11.67 -12.76 -26.41
C LEU A 5 11.14 -13.86 -25.48
N ALA A 6 11.28 -15.12 -25.88
CA ALA A 6 10.99 -16.26 -25.03
C ALA A 6 12.30 -16.93 -24.61
N ARG A 7 12.69 -16.77 -23.34
CA ARG A 7 13.68 -17.62 -22.67
C ARG A 7 12.90 -18.71 -21.95
N ALA A 8 13.37 -19.96 -22.02
CA ALA A 8 12.71 -21.10 -21.38
C ALA A 8 12.52 -20.86 -19.86
N ALA A 9 11.35 -21.20 -19.33
CA ALA A 9 11.05 -21.14 -17.91
C ALA A 9 11.96 -22.10 -17.13
N LEU A 10 12.34 -21.72 -15.90
CA LEU A 10 12.90 -22.66 -14.93
C LEU A 10 11.80 -23.63 -14.47
N PRO A 11 12.10 -24.91 -14.18
CA PRO A 11 11.10 -25.96 -13.92
C PRO A 11 10.21 -25.71 -12.68
N GLU A 12 10.56 -24.76 -11.82
CA GLU A 12 9.81 -24.36 -10.63
C GLU A 12 8.86 -23.16 -10.86
N VAL A 13 8.83 -22.59 -12.08
CA VAL A 13 8.02 -21.40 -12.40
C VAL A 13 6.86 -21.78 -13.32
N GLU A 14 5.63 -21.65 -12.84
CA GLU A 14 4.41 -21.77 -13.64
C GLU A 14 3.95 -20.39 -14.12
N TYR A 15 3.67 -20.27 -15.42
CA TYR A 15 3.08 -19.05 -15.97
C TYR A 15 1.56 -19.09 -15.87
N LYS A 16 0.97 -18.03 -15.32
CA LYS A 16 -0.47 -17.81 -15.30
C LYS A 16 -0.82 -16.57 -16.10
N THR A 17 -1.60 -16.74 -17.17
CA THR A 17 -2.21 -15.60 -17.86
C THR A 17 -3.33 -15.01 -17.00
N VAL A 18 -3.23 -13.72 -16.68
CA VAL A 18 -4.28 -12.96 -15.98
C VAL A 18 -4.78 -11.87 -16.91
N VAL A 19 -6.09 -11.87 -17.19
CA VAL A 19 -6.74 -10.80 -17.97
C VAL A 19 -7.28 -9.76 -17.00
N PHE A 20 -6.71 -8.56 -17.04
CA PHE A 20 -7.21 -7.43 -16.24
C PHE A 20 -8.44 -6.82 -16.92
N LYS A 21 -9.52 -6.65 -16.15
CA LYS A 21 -10.73 -5.98 -16.64
C LYS A 21 -10.54 -4.47 -16.53
N SER A 22 -10.82 -3.76 -17.62
CA SER A 22 -10.78 -2.29 -17.63
C SER A 22 -12.00 -1.72 -16.91
N SER A 23 -11.77 -0.77 -16.00
CA SER A 23 -12.85 -0.01 -15.34
C SER A 23 -13.67 0.82 -16.32
N LEU A 24 -13.11 1.21 -17.47
CA LEU A 24 -13.82 1.91 -18.55
C LEU A 24 -14.94 1.08 -19.17
N HIS A 25 -14.89 -0.25 -19.01
CA HIS A 25 -15.86 -1.20 -19.55
C HIS A 25 -16.62 -1.95 -18.45
N GLY A 26 -16.78 -1.32 -17.27
CA GLY A 26 -17.53 -1.90 -16.16
C GLY A 26 -16.76 -2.92 -15.32
N GLY A 27 -15.47 -3.09 -15.55
CA GLY A 27 -14.57 -3.91 -14.73
C GLY A 27 -14.16 -3.25 -13.42
N PHE A 28 -15.14 -2.74 -12.65
CA PHE A 28 -14.86 -2.09 -11.37
C PHE A 28 -14.34 -3.10 -10.34
N THR A 29 -13.34 -2.69 -9.58
CA THR A 29 -12.89 -3.44 -8.41
C THR A 29 -13.72 -3.08 -7.18
N ASP A 30 -13.64 -3.93 -6.16
CA ASP A 30 -14.29 -3.72 -4.87
C ASP A 30 -13.77 -2.45 -4.12
N TYR A 31 -12.70 -1.83 -4.61
CA TYR A 31 -12.06 -0.64 -4.05
C TYR A 31 -12.42 0.65 -4.80
N GLN A 32 -13.29 0.60 -5.81
CA GLN A 32 -13.70 1.75 -6.61
C GLN A 32 -15.05 2.32 -6.15
N GLY A 33 -15.16 3.65 -6.13
CA GLY A 33 -16.36 4.37 -5.71
C GLY A 33 -16.22 5.03 -4.34
N SER A 34 -17.32 5.53 -3.79
CA SER A 34 -17.39 6.31 -2.55
C SER A 34 -18.41 5.80 -1.52
N SER A 35 -18.98 4.61 -1.75
CA SER A 35 -19.92 4.00 -0.81
C SER A 35 -19.26 3.65 0.53
N ASP A 36 -20.06 3.53 1.59
CA ASP A 36 -19.59 3.12 2.91
C ASP A 36 -18.88 1.77 2.90
N GLU A 37 -19.35 0.84 2.06
CA GLU A 37 -18.73 -0.47 1.89
C GLU A 37 -17.32 -0.36 1.28
N VAL A 38 -17.14 0.49 0.26
CA VAL A 38 -15.84 0.77 -0.34
C VAL A 38 -14.92 1.46 0.67
N ASN A 39 -15.45 2.41 1.44
CA ASN A 39 -14.70 3.09 2.51
C ASN A 39 -14.19 2.07 3.54
N ALA A 40 -15.05 1.15 3.99
CA ALA A 40 -14.67 0.11 4.95
C ALA A 40 -13.58 -0.82 4.40
N ARG A 41 -13.64 -1.20 3.11
CA ARG A 41 -12.61 -2.00 2.45
C ARG A 41 -11.26 -1.30 2.43
N TRP A 42 -11.23 0.00 2.13
CA TRP A 42 -10.01 0.81 2.17
C TRP A 42 -9.42 0.90 3.58
N GLU A 43 -10.24 1.22 4.59
CA GLU A 43 -9.79 1.27 5.98
C GLU A 43 -9.19 -0.07 6.43
N ALA A 44 -9.75 -1.20 5.99
CA ALA A 44 -9.26 -2.52 6.35
C ALA A 44 -7.86 -2.85 5.81
N LEU A 45 -7.36 -2.13 4.79
CA LEU A 45 -6.04 -2.37 4.20
C LEU A 45 -4.89 -1.94 5.11
N TYR A 46 -5.05 -0.83 5.85
CA TYR A 46 -3.97 -0.22 6.62
C TYR A 46 -4.24 -0.13 8.12
N ASN A 47 -5.51 -0.07 8.57
CA ASN A 47 -5.80 0.13 10.00
C ASN A 47 -5.48 -1.07 10.92
N LYS A 48 -5.17 -2.24 10.35
CA LYS A 48 -4.83 -3.43 11.14
C LYS A 48 -3.35 -3.52 11.51
N VAL A 49 -2.51 -2.69 10.90
CA VAL A 49 -1.07 -2.66 11.20
C VAL A 49 -0.78 -1.44 12.05
N ALA A 50 -0.11 -1.65 13.17
CA ALA A 50 0.22 -0.58 14.10
C ALA A 50 1.49 0.15 13.66
N ILE A 51 1.48 1.47 13.83
CA ILE A 51 2.68 2.30 13.81
C ILE A 51 3.51 1.93 15.05
N SER A 52 4.76 1.54 14.84
CA SER A 52 5.70 1.28 15.93
C SER A 52 6.24 2.59 16.49
N GLN A 53 6.46 2.63 17.81
CA GLN A 53 7.06 3.76 18.49
C GLN A 53 8.42 3.33 19.03
N ASN A 54 9.46 4.00 18.56
CA ASN A 54 10.84 3.64 18.85
C ASN A 54 11.55 4.80 19.56
N PRO A 55 12.39 4.53 20.57
CA PRO A 55 13.26 5.56 21.15
C PRO A 55 14.19 6.18 20.11
N ALA A 56 14.60 7.44 20.35
CA ALA A 56 15.47 8.20 19.45
C ALA A 56 16.74 7.43 19.00
N GLU A 57 17.39 6.69 19.90
CA GLU A 57 18.59 5.91 19.58
C GLU A 57 18.34 4.80 18.54
N GLN A 58 17.15 4.18 18.57
CA GLN A 58 16.78 3.16 17.59
C GLN A 58 16.36 3.81 16.27
N ALA A 59 15.61 4.92 16.33
CA ALA A 59 15.20 5.67 15.15
C ALA A 59 16.40 6.24 14.37
N ALA A 60 17.46 6.66 15.07
CA ALA A 60 18.70 7.15 14.47
C ALA A 60 19.46 6.09 13.63
N ARG A 61 19.10 4.80 13.78
CA ARG A 61 19.68 3.70 13.00
C ARG A 61 18.95 3.45 11.67
N LEU A 62 17.81 4.12 11.44
CA LEU A 62 17.10 4.01 10.17
C LEU A 62 17.89 4.71 9.05
N PRO A 63 17.87 4.16 7.82
CA PRO A 63 18.55 4.78 6.69
C PRO A 63 17.92 6.13 6.30
N ASN A 64 16.63 6.32 6.58
CA ASN A 64 15.91 7.56 6.39
C ASN A 64 15.44 8.09 7.75
N ALA A 65 15.53 9.41 7.94
CA ALA A 65 15.02 10.05 9.15
C ALA A 65 13.50 9.85 9.27
N THR A 66 13.04 9.75 10.50
CA THR A 66 11.61 9.70 10.83
C THR A 66 11.24 10.82 11.82
N THR A 67 9.96 10.96 12.11
CA THR A 67 9.39 12.03 12.93
C THR A 67 8.99 11.52 14.33
N PRO A 68 9.11 12.36 15.38
CA PRO A 68 8.55 12.05 16.69
C PRO A 68 7.02 11.95 16.64
N THR A 69 6.42 11.26 17.61
CA THR A 69 4.98 11.23 17.81
C THR A 69 4.48 12.60 18.29
N ALA A 70 3.20 12.90 18.04
CA ALA A 70 2.62 14.18 18.45
C ALA A 70 2.48 14.36 19.97
N TRP A 71 2.46 13.25 20.72
CA TRP A 71 2.19 13.22 22.17
C TRP A 71 3.45 12.99 23.01
N ASP A 72 4.49 12.38 22.43
CA ASP A 72 5.76 12.11 23.09
C ASP A 72 6.94 12.42 22.12
N PRO A 73 7.73 13.47 22.40
CA PRO A 73 8.87 13.85 21.56
C PRO A 73 10.06 12.88 21.66
N GLU A 74 10.07 11.95 22.62
CA GLU A 74 11.13 10.94 22.77
C GLU A 74 10.84 9.65 21.99
N GLN A 75 9.60 9.49 21.52
CA GLN A 75 9.16 8.35 20.71
C GLN A 75 9.00 8.73 19.26
N TYR A 76 9.58 7.94 18.37
CA TYR A 76 9.62 8.16 16.93
C TYR A 76 8.80 7.11 16.20
N MET A 77 7.98 7.56 15.25
CA MET A 77 7.08 6.69 14.50
C MET A 77 7.84 5.90 13.45
N VAL A 78 7.57 4.60 13.34
CA VAL A 78 8.13 3.73 12.31
C VAL A 78 7.02 2.84 11.76
N GLU A 79 6.91 2.79 10.44
CA GLU A 79 5.89 2.02 9.73
C GLU A 79 6.43 1.52 8.38
N LEU A 80 5.77 0.52 7.81
CA LEU A 80 5.95 0.17 6.40
C LEU A 80 5.36 1.27 5.51
N ASP A 81 6.18 1.86 4.65
CA ASP A 81 5.81 3.01 3.82
C ASP A 81 4.54 2.78 2.96
N VAL A 82 4.31 1.56 2.50
CA VAL A 82 3.09 1.19 1.76
C VAL A 82 1.79 1.49 2.51
N LEU A 83 1.80 1.41 3.85
CA LEU A 83 0.62 1.67 4.67
C LEU A 83 0.31 3.17 4.74
N HIS A 84 1.34 4.00 4.92
CA HIS A 84 1.22 5.46 4.85
C HIS A 84 0.77 5.94 3.46
N GLN A 85 1.29 5.33 2.40
CA GLN A 85 0.84 5.61 1.03
C GLN A 85 -0.65 5.27 0.83
N LEU A 86 -1.11 4.11 1.32
CA LEU A 86 -2.52 3.71 1.23
C LEU A 86 -3.44 4.62 2.05
N HIS A 87 -3.03 5.01 3.26
CA HIS A 87 -3.76 5.96 4.10
C HIS A 87 -3.96 7.30 3.37
N CYS A 88 -2.89 7.89 2.86
CA CYS A 88 -2.92 9.17 2.15
C CYS A 88 -3.72 9.08 0.84
N LEU A 89 -3.55 8.00 0.07
CA LEU A 89 -4.32 7.78 -1.16
C LEU A 89 -5.83 7.66 -0.86
N ASN A 90 -6.21 6.95 0.21
CA ASN A 90 -7.60 6.85 0.63
C ASN A 90 -8.17 8.21 1.07
N ALA A 91 -7.36 9.02 1.78
CA ALA A 91 -7.76 10.38 2.14
C ALA A 91 -8.04 11.22 0.89
N LEU A 92 -7.17 11.18 -0.12
CA LEU A 92 -7.37 11.88 -1.39
C LEU A 92 -8.60 11.36 -2.16
N ARG A 93 -8.81 10.04 -2.20
CA ARG A 93 -9.99 9.42 -2.84
C ARG A 93 -11.30 9.94 -2.28
N LYS A 94 -11.36 10.24 -0.97
CA LYS A 94 -12.56 10.74 -0.30
C LYS A 94 -12.82 12.24 -0.52
N LEU A 95 -11.91 12.97 -1.14
CA LEU A 95 -12.09 14.40 -1.46
C LEU A 95 -12.90 14.64 -2.75
N VAL A 96 -13.13 13.59 -3.55
CA VAL A 96 -13.85 13.63 -4.83
C VAL A 96 -15.14 12.84 -4.76
#